data_AF-A0A7C8Z161-F1
#
_entry.id   AF-A0A7C8Z161-F1
#
_cell.length_a   1.000
_cell.length_b   1.000
_cell.length_c   1.000
_cell.angle_alpha   90.00
_cell.angle_beta   90.00
_cell.angle_gamma   90.00
#
_symmetry.space_group_name_H-M   'P 1'
#
loop_
_entity.id
_entity.type
_entity.pdbx_description
1 polymer ?
#
loop_
_entity_poly.entity_id
_entity_poly.type
_entity_poly.pdbx_seq_one_letter_code
_entity_poly.pdbx_strand_id
1 'polypeptide(L)'
;FMNFMHRDEEVNYFPSRYDPVRHAERYPIASNILNGRRERQIIPKENNFKQPGERYRSWDPARQERFVRRWVEALSDPRVTHEIRSIWVSYWSQADRSLGMKLSSILNVRPTM
;
A
#
# COMPACT_ATOMS: atom_id res chain seq x y z
N PHE A 1 20.61 -14.60 16.92
CA PHE A 1 21.47 -15.61 17.59
C PHE A 1 21.85 -15.08 18.97
N MET A 2 22.15 -15.97 19.92
CA MET A 2 22.16 -15.79 21.39
C MET A 2 20.76 -15.86 22.04
N ASN A 3 20.35 -17.08 22.41
CA ASN A 3 19.24 -17.32 23.31
C ASN A 3 19.81 -17.41 24.74
N PHE A 4 19.40 -16.51 25.63
CA PHE A 4 19.88 -16.42 27.01
C PHE A 4 19.09 -17.31 27.98
N MET A 5 17.99 -17.91 27.53
CA MET A 5 17.19 -18.82 28.35
C MET A 5 17.90 -20.16 28.47
N HIS A 6 18.19 -20.55 29.71
CA HIS A 6 18.64 -21.90 30.02
C HIS A 6 17.48 -22.88 29.80
N ARG A 7 17.77 -24.02 29.16
CA ARG A 7 16.83 -25.13 28.95
C ARG A 7 17.52 -26.39 29.41
N ASP A 8 16.85 -27.11 30.30
CA ASP A 8 17.38 -28.32 30.93
C ASP A 8 16.72 -29.59 30.36
N GLU A 9 15.63 -29.43 29.61
CA GLU A 9 14.87 -30.53 29.05
C GLU A 9 15.51 -31.08 27.76
N GLU A 10 15.60 -32.41 27.66
CA GLU A 10 16.11 -33.09 26.46
C GLU A 10 15.06 -33.16 25.33
N VAL A 11 13.78 -33.14 25.68
CA VAL A 11 12.67 -33.23 24.73
C VAL A 11 12.28 -31.82 24.27
N ASN A 12 12.54 -31.51 23.00
CA ASN A 12 12.21 -30.22 22.39
C ASN A 12 11.24 -30.35 21.21
N TYR A 13 10.56 -31.48 21.09
CA TYR A 13 9.62 -31.81 20.01
C TYR A 13 8.28 -32.29 20.59
N PHE A 14 7.21 -32.10 19.82
CA PHE A 14 5.86 -32.54 20.16
C PHE A 14 5.20 -33.22 18.94
N PRO A 15 4.47 -34.34 19.11
CA PRO A 15 4.21 -35.07 20.37
C PRO A 15 5.40 -35.94 20.82
N SER A 16 5.55 -36.15 22.13
CA SER A 16 6.55 -37.04 22.73
C SER A 16 5.92 -38.03 23.71
N ARG A 17 6.54 -39.21 23.86
CA ARG A 17 6.15 -40.19 24.90
C ARG A 17 6.78 -39.89 26.25
N TYR A 18 7.83 -39.06 26.28
CA TYR A 18 8.64 -38.75 27.46
C TYR A 18 8.29 -37.41 28.09
N ASP A 19 7.61 -36.52 27.35
CA ASP A 19 7.13 -35.22 27.84
C ASP A 19 5.59 -35.21 27.86
N PRO A 20 4.94 -34.96 29.03
CA PRO A 20 3.49 -34.95 29.18
C PRO A 20 2.80 -33.70 28.63
N VAL A 21 3.54 -32.73 28.06
CA VAL A 21 2.95 -31.55 27.41
C VAL A 21 1.89 -31.98 26.38
N ARG A 22 0.77 -31.26 26.35
CA ARG A 22 -0.38 -31.52 25.48
C ARG A 22 -0.86 -30.23 24.81
N HIS A 23 -1.54 -30.37 23.68
CA HIS A 23 -2.27 -29.23 23.10
C HIS A 23 -3.27 -28.67 24.12
N ALA A 24 -3.36 -27.34 24.19
CA ALA A 24 -4.42 -26.67 24.93
C ALA A 24 -5.80 -27.00 24.34
N GLU A 25 -6.85 -26.77 25.14
CA GLU A 25 -8.22 -26.89 24.65
C GLU A 25 -8.48 -25.97 23.45
N ARG A 26 -9.26 -26.46 22.48
CA ARG A 26 -9.59 -25.67 21.30
C ARG A 26 -10.49 -24.51 21.72
N TYR A 27 -10.01 -23.30 21.51
CA TYR A 27 -10.86 -22.11 21.49
C TYR A 27 -11.46 -21.92 20.08
N PRO A 28 -12.65 -21.32 19.95
CA PRO A 28 -13.24 -21.08 18.64
C PRO A 28 -12.33 -20.20 17.78
N ILE A 29 -11.87 -20.74 16.65
CA ILE A 29 -11.22 -19.98 15.58
C ILE A 29 -12.27 -19.82 14.48
N ALA A 30 -12.54 -18.57 14.07
CA ALA A 30 -13.50 -18.32 13.01
C ALA A 30 -13.05 -19.01 11.72
N SER A 31 -13.84 -19.99 11.25
CA SER A 31 -13.67 -20.57 9.93
C SER A 31 -14.35 -19.68 8.89
N ASN A 32 -13.58 -19.14 7.97
CA ASN A 32 -14.13 -18.39 6.85
C ASN A 32 -14.59 -19.36 5.76
N ILE A 33 -15.75 -19.10 5.17
CA ILE A 33 -16.17 -19.78 3.93
C ILE A 33 -15.29 -19.23 2.81
N LEU A 34 -14.43 -20.09 2.26
CA LEU A 34 -13.57 -19.74 1.14
C LEU A 34 -14.31 -20.05 -0.17
N ASN A 35 -14.41 -19.05 -1.03
CA ASN A 35 -14.90 -19.19 -2.40
C ASN A 35 -13.75 -18.88 -3.36
N GLY A 36 -13.70 -19.55 -4.52
CA GLY A 36 -12.71 -19.29 -5.56
C GLY A 36 -11.64 -20.38 -5.70
N ARG A 37 -10.53 -20.03 -6.36
CA ARG A 37 -9.40 -20.93 -6.65
C ARG A 37 -8.10 -20.31 -6.16
N ARG A 38 -7.07 -21.13 -5.95
CA ARG A 38 -5.73 -20.63 -5.62
C ARG A 38 -5.12 -19.99 -6.86
N GLU A 39 -5.00 -18.67 -6.86
CA GLU A 39 -4.48 -17.91 -8.00
C GLU A 39 -3.63 -16.71 -7.57
N ARG A 40 -2.95 -16.08 -8.53
CA ARG A 40 -2.27 -14.79 -8.38
C ARG A 40 -2.96 -13.80 -9.31
N GLN A 41 -3.92 -13.04 -8.78
CA GLN A 41 -4.70 -12.08 -9.55
C GLN A 41 -4.84 -10.76 -8.77
N ILE A 42 -4.96 -9.65 -9.50
CA ILE A 42 -5.34 -8.37 -8.93
C ILE A 42 -6.82 -8.41 -8.52
N ILE A 43 -7.16 -7.70 -7.43
CA ILE A 43 -8.54 -7.66 -6.94
C ILE A 43 -9.49 -7.01 -7.97
N PRO A 44 -10.74 -7.48 -8.11
CA PRO A 44 -11.65 -6.95 -9.14
C PRO A 44 -12.01 -5.46 -9.00
N LYS A 45 -12.09 -4.94 -7.76
CA LYS A 45 -12.49 -3.55 -7.48
C LYS A 45 -11.31 -2.74 -6.96
N GLU A 46 -10.32 -2.49 -7.81
CA GLU A 46 -9.15 -1.69 -7.44
C GLU A 46 -9.53 -0.25 -7.08
N ASN A 47 -10.34 0.42 -7.93
CA ASN A 47 -10.84 1.77 -7.69
C ASN A 47 -9.77 2.78 -7.22
N ASN A 48 -8.60 2.74 -7.88
CA ASN A 48 -7.37 3.37 -7.41
C ASN A 48 -7.43 4.91 -7.26
N PHE A 49 -8.38 5.59 -7.92
CA PHE A 49 -8.34 7.05 -8.05
C PHE A 49 -9.47 7.79 -7.31
N LYS A 50 -10.57 7.11 -6.95
CA LYS A 50 -11.73 7.77 -6.34
C LYS A 50 -11.40 8.38 -4.97
N GLN A 51 -10.89 7.57 -4.04
CA GLN A 51 -10.60 8.02 -2.68
C GLN A 51 -9.48 9.08 -2.63
N PRO A 52 -8.37 8.96 -3.39
CA PRO A 52 -7.38 10.05 -3.48
C PRO A 52 -7.97 11.37 -3.95
N GLY A 53 -8.87 11.34 -4.94
CA GLY A 53 -9.58 12.52 -5.42
C GLY A 53 -10.48 13.16 -4.36
N GLU A 54 -11.29 12.35 -3.68
CA GLU A 54 -12.13 12.80 -2.55
C GLU A 54 -11.29 13.42 -1.44
N ARG A 55 -10.16 12.80 -1.12
CA ARG A 55 -9.23 13.30 -0.10
C ARG A 55 -8.59 14.64 -0.48
N TYR A 56 -8.20 14.82 -1.73
CA TYR A 56 -7.64 16.09 -2.19
C TYR A 56 -8.70 17.21 -2.12
N ARG A 57 -9.93 16.93 -2.56
CA ARG A 57 -11.04 17.89 -2.51
C ARG A 57 -11.45 18.26 -1.08
N SER A 58 -11.21 17.38 -0.10
CA SER A 58 -11.54 17.66 1.30
C SER A 58 -10.56 18.62 2.00
N TRP A 59 -9.47 19.02 1.34
CA TRP A 59 -8.47 19.92 1.93
C TRP A 59 -8.80 21.38 1.70
N ASP A 60 -8.43 22.22 2.67
CA ASP A 60 -8.39 23.67 2.49
C ASP A 60 -7.42 24.06 1.36
N PRO A 61 -7.61 25.21 0.71
CA PRO A 61 -6.77 25.64 -0.41
C PRO A 61 -5.27 25.69 -0.08
N ALA A 62 -4.90 26.14 1.11
CA ALA A 62 -3.49 26.25 1.50
C ALA A 62 -2.84 24.86 1.62
N ARG A 63 -3.58 23.86 2.10
CA ARG A 63 -3.10 22.47 2.11
C ARG A 63 -3.01 21.87 0.71
N GLN A 64 -3.96 22.15 -0.17
CA GLN A 64 -3.88 21.71 -1.57
C GLN A 64 -2.62 22.28 -2.26
N GLU A 65 -2.33 23.56 -2.04
CA GLU A 65 -1.14 24.22 -2.60
C GLU A 65 0.16 23.60 -2.08
N ARG A 66 0.27 23.37 -0.76
CA ARG A 66 1.44 22.67 -0.18
C ARG A 66 1.62 21.27 -0.76
N PHE A 67 0.52 20.57 -1.04
CA PHE A 67 0.57 19.24 -1.64
C PHE A 67 1.06 19.29 -3.09
N VAL A 68 0.53 20.21 -3.89
CA VAL A 68 0.97 20.43 -5.28
C VAL A 68 2.47 20.74 -5.31
N ARG A 69 2.94 21.65 -4.45
CA ARG A 69 4.36 22.02 -4.38
C ARG A 69 5.27 20.83 -4.12
N ARG A 70 4.92 19.96 -3.18
CA ARG A 70 5.70 18.73 -2.90
C ARG A 70 5.78 17.79 -4.09
N TRP A 71 4.69 17.63 -4.82
CA TRP A 71 4.69 16.80 -6.04
C TRP A 71 5.50 17.41 -7.16
N VAL A 72 5.44 18.73 -7.34
CA VAL A 72 6.29 19.44 -8.30
C VAL A 72 7.76 19.25 -7.96
N GLU A 73 8.16 19.44 -6.70
CA GLU A 73 9.54 19.23 -6.24
C GLU A 73 10.01 17.80 -6.55
N ALA A 74 9.21 16.79 -6.19
CA ALA A 74 9.54 15.38 -6.43
C ALA A 74 9.64 15.03 -7.91
N LEU A 75 8.71 15.53 -8.74
CA LEU A 75 8.66 15.21 -10.18
C LEU A 75 9.64 16.03 -11.03
N SER A 76 10.22 17.08 -10.45
CA SER A 76 11.27 17.91 -11.08
C SER A 76 12.68 17.35 -10.86
N ASP A 77 12.84 16.30 -10.04
CA ASP A 77 14.15 15.68 -9.81
C ASP A 77 14.77 15.23 -11.15
N PRO A 78 16.05 15.53 -11.43
CA PRO A 78 16.72 15.16 -12.68
C PRO A 78 16.71 13.67 -13.02
N ARG A 79 16.54 12.80 -12.01
CA ARG A 79 16.49 11.35 -12.18
C ARG A 79 15.12 10.86 -12.63
N VAL A 80 14.09 11.71 -12.52
CA VAL A 80 12.72 11.39 -12.96
C VAL A 80 12.63 11.61 -14.46
N THR A 81 12.47 10.51 -15.20
CA THR A 81 12.31 10.56 -16.65
C THR A 81 11.00 11.25 -17.04
N HIS A 82 10.94 11.75 -18.27
CA HIS A 82 9.71 12.35 -18.79
C HIS A 82 8.53 11.36 -18.76
N GLU A 83 8.78 10.08 -19.05
CA GLU A 83 7.78 9.03 -19.01
C GLU A 83 7.19 8.85 -17.61
N ILE A 84 8.04 8.69 -16.59
CA ILE A 84 7.59 8.55 -15.19
C ILE A 84 6.80 9.78 -14.78
N ARG A 85 7.27 10.99 -15.15
CA ARG A 85 6.55 12.23 -14.89
C ARG A 85 5.15 12.24 -15.53
N SER A 86 5.04 11.80 -16.78
CA SER A 86 3.76 11.73 -17.52
C SER A 86 2.78 10.75 -16.87
N ILE A 87 3.26 9.58 -16.45
CA ILE A 87 2.44 8.56 -15.76
C ILE A 87 1.86 9.13 -14.46
N TRP A 88 2.69 9.76 -13.64
CA TRP A 88 2.22 10.36 -12.37
C TRP A 88 1.22 11.48 -12.60
N VAL A 89 1.47 12.37 -13.58
CA VAL A 89 0.50 13.42 -13.93
C VAL A 89 -0.83 12.83 -14.40
N SER A 90 -0.80 11.73 -15.18
CA SER A 90 -2.01 11.01 -15.59
C SER A 90 -2.78 10.45 -14.40
N TYR A 91 -2.11 9.79 -13.46
CA TYR A 91 -2.75 9.25 -12.24
C TYR A 91 -3.38 10.35 -11.38
N TRP A 92 -2.69 11.46 -11.19
CA TRP A 92 -3.25 12.60 -10.46
C TRP A 92 -4.42 13.25 -11.18
N SER A 93 -4.43 13.26 -12.52
CA SER A 93 -5.55 13.73 -13.33
C SER A 93 -6.77 12.81 -13.23
N GLN A 94 -6.56 11.49 -13.14
CA GLN A 94 -7.63 10.52 -12.90
C GLN A 94 -8.22 10.65 -11.50
N ALA A 95 -7.41 11.01 -10.49
CA ALA A 95 -7.88 11.27 -9.14
C ALA A 95 -8.69 12.58 -9.06
N ASP A 96 -8.14 13.68 -9.57
CA ASP A 96 -8.83 14.97 -9.63
C ASP A 96 -8.33 15.82 -10.80
N ARG A 97 -9.26 16.30 -11.63
CA ARG A 97 -8.93 17.10 -12.83
C ARG A 97 -8.17 18.38 -12.49
N SER A 98 -8.54 19.07 -11.40
CA SER A 98 -7.90 20.32 -11.01
C SER A 98 -6.47 20.09 -10.52
N LEU A 99 -6.24 19.00 -9.80
CA LEU A 99 -4.90 18.60 -9.36
C LEU A 99 -4.00 18.29 -10.56
N GLY A 100 -4.49 17.45 -11.48
CA GLY A 100 -3.77 17.12 -12.71
C GLY A 100 -3.36 18.35 -13.52
N MET A 101 -4.29 19.30 -13.71
CA MET A 101 -4.03 20.55 -14.43
C MET A 101 -3.00 21.45 -13.73
N LYS A 102 -3.03 21.55 -12.40
CA LYS A 102 -2.03 22.33 -11.64
C LYS A 102 -0.63 21.72 -11.77
N LEU A 103 -0.53 20.39 -11.77
CA LEU A 103 0.75 19.70 -11.92
C LEU A 103 1.30 19.80 -13.34
N SER A 104 0.45 19.60 -14.35
CA SER A 104 0.89 19.66 -15.76
C SER A 104 1.35 21.05 -16.17
N SER A 105 0.67 22.11 -15.71
CA SER A 105 1.04 23.50 -16.04
C SER A 105 2.40 23.89 -15.46
N ILE A 106 2.70 23.47 -14.22
CA ILE A 106 3.97 23.82 -13.57
C ILE A 106 5.13 23.00 -14.14
N LEU A 107 4.89 21.73 -14.48
CA LEU A 107 5.93 20.82 -14.98
C LEU A 107 6.14 20.89 -16.50
N ASN A 108 5.40 21.76 -17.22
CA ASN A 108 5.38 21.86 -18.69
C ASN A 108 5.16 20.51 -19.41
N VAL A 109 4.39 19.61 -18.78
CA VAL A 109 4.07 18.30 -19.37
C VAL A 109 2.82 18.49 -20.24
N ARG A 110 2.92 18.14 -21.53
CA ARG A 110 1.75 18.16 -22.42
C ARG A 110 0.72 17.13 -21.92
N PRO A 111 -0.59 17.45 -21.90
CA PRO A 111 -1.60 16.46 -21.56
C PRO A 111 -1.56 15.34 -22.59
N THR A 112 -1.19 14.13 -22.18
CA THR A 112 -1.47 12.92 -22.95
C THR A 112 -2.90 12.52 -22.63
N MET A 113 -3.81 12.78 -23.59
CA MET A 113 -5.18 12.25 -23.55
C MET A 113 -5.18 10.74 -23.68
#